data_AF-A0A916D8J7-F1
#
_entry.id   AF-A0A916D8J7-F1
#
_cell.length_a   1.000
_cell.length_b   1.000
_cell.length_c   1.000
_cell.angle_alpha   90.00
_cell.angle_beta   90.00
_cell.angle_gamma   90.00
#
_symmetry.space_group_name_H-M   'P 1'
#
loop_
_entity.id
_entity.type
_entity.pdbx_description
1 polymer ?
#
loop_
_entity_poly.entity_id
_entity_poly.type
_entity_poly.pdbx_seq_one_letter_code
_entity_poly.pdbx_strand_id
1 'polypeptide(L)'
;RGELRRHDRAAGLPAVPVLPVHYAVPGERGRLEVLQSIRTRTLLRQGHPEKLGAGHFHFRTAAEVARLFAGREDLLAHTVEVAERCQFEVRVGPPQFPAFVPPDGSTAHEFLRRLVLAGAERRYPASQQSAVREQIEVELGIIAAVGYEEYFLIVWDLLGDCRARGIEWITRGSAADSLVCYCLGISDVCPIRFELYFRRFLNQERMALNKLPDIDIDFPHDRKDDVVDLLFAKYGPEHCAVVGGFSTFRARSAFAEVAKVLGVAEREVRRFTEHFPWSSGGGWEGEGGSSKGEVRRAKGEGRLAALLRARPETSELPVEEEPFRTALTMAEWLEGRPRYAKMHPCGVVLSRQPLSELTPTFVSGKGWPATDFDMDAVEAIGLVKMDILAQGGLAVMRDTWQTLAERAMTEKGSSKFKDQSSREAPMDQGEGRAKVKDPSSREAP
;
A
#
# COMPACT_ATOMS: atom_id res chain seq x y z
N ARG A 1 17.07 -40.88 15.92
CA ARG A 1 18.39 -41.51 15.61
C ARG A 1 18.31 -42.68 14.61
N GLY A 2 17.20 -43.46 14.57
CA GLY A 2 17.07 -44.62 13.65
C GLY A 2 16.73 -44.27 12.19
N GLU A 3 15.93 -43.23 11.94
CA GLU A 3 15.49 -42.88 10.57
C GLU A 3 16.55 -42.15 9.74
N LEU A 4 17.32 -41.24 10.34
CA LEU A 4 18.46 -40.58 9.66
C LEU A 4 19.49 -41.57 9.11
N ARG A 5 19.68 -42.72 9.77
CA ARG A 5 20.65 -43.76 9.32
C ARG A 5 20.17 -44.54 8.09
N ARG A 6 18.87 -44.56 7.77
CA ARG A 6 18.34 -45.35 6.65
C ARG A 6 18.55 -44.68 5.29
N HIS A 7 18.49 -43.35 5.21
CA HIS A 7 18.58 -42.63 3.93
C HIS A 7 20.02 -42.29 3.53
N ASP A 8 20.90 -42.03 4.50
CA ASP A 8 22.32 -41.68 4.27
C ASP A 8 23.09 -42.77 3.51
N ARG A 9 22.73 -44.04 3.73
CA ARG A 9 23.41 -45.20 3.11
C ARG A 9 22.89 -45.56 1.71
N ALA A 10 21.72 -45.08 1.31
CA ALA A 10 21.09 -45.53 0.07
C ALA A 10 21.52 -44.71 -1.17
N ALA A 11 21.98 -43.46 -0.99
CA ALA A 11 22.25 -42.54 -2.10
C ALA A 11 23.69 -41.96 -2.14
N GLY A 12 24.49 -42.08 -1.06
CA GLY A 12 25.86 -41.55 -1.03
C GLY A 12 25.98 -40.03 -1.15
N LEU A 13 24.88 -39.29 -0.97
CA LEU A 13 24.85 -37.83 -1.03
C LEU A 13 25.12 -37.22 0.35
N PRO A 14 25.86 -36.08 0.43
CA PRO A 14 25.99 -35.33 1.68
C PRO A 14 24.63 -34.91 2.23
N ALA A 15 24.43 -35.07 3.53
CA ALA A 15 23.21 -34.66 4.23
C ALA A 15 23.44 -33.41 5.10
N VAL A 16 22.40 -32.59 5.23
CA VAL A 16 22.40 -31.36 6.06
C VAL A 16 21.20 -31.41 7.01
N PRO A 17 21.39 -31.15 8.32
CA PRO A 17 20.31 -31.11 9.27
C PRO A 17 19.52 -29.82 9.14
N VAL A 18 18.20 -29.94 8.91
CA VAL A 18 17.26 -28.81 8.94
C VAL A 18 16.30 -29.01 10.10
N LEU A 19 16.27 -28.04 11.02
CA LEU A 19 15.39 -28.07 12.19
C LEU A 19 14.23 -27.08 11.98
N PRO A 20 12.97 -27.47 12.22
CA PRO A 20 11.86 -26.53 12.15
C PRO A 20 12.01 -25.47 13.25
N VAL A 21 12.10 -24.21 12.84
CA VAL A 21 12.19 -23.04 13.73
C VAL A 21 10.94 -22.19 13.52
N HIS A 22 10.23 -21.90 14.60
CA HIS A 22 8.99 -21.11 14.59
C HIS A 22 9.02 -19.93 15.57
N TYR A 23 10.03 -19.87 16.45
CA TYR A 23 10.22 -18.78 17.41
C TYR A 23 11.70 -18.65 17.79
N ALA A 24 12.11 -17.52 18.36
CA ALA A 24 13.52 -17.23 18.61
C ALA A 24 14.02 -17.96 19.86
N VAL A 25 13.28 -17.89 20.97
CA VAL A 25 13.73 -18.42 22.28
C VAL A 25 12.71 -19.38 22.90
N PRO A 26 13.14 -20.36 23.74
CA PRO A 26 12.25 -21.38 24.30
C PRO A 26 10.98 -20.85 24.98
N GLY A 27 11.07 -19.70 25.65
CA GLY A 27 9.94 -19.07 26.37
C GLY A 27 8.81 -18.56 25.46
N GLU A 28 9.03 -18.49 24.13
CA GLU A 28 8.04 -18.02 23.17
C GLU A 28 7.08 -19.11 22.68
N ARG A 29 7.18 -20.34 23.18
CA ARG A 29 6.30 -21.44 22.77
C ARG A 29 4.81 -21.07 22.85
N GLY A 30 4.39 -20.36 23.90
CA GLY A 30 3.00 -19.92 24.06
C GLY A 30 2.52 -19.00 22.93
N ARG A 31 3.42 -18.21 22.33
CA ARG A 31 3.14 -17.35 21.16
C ARG A 31 2.79 -18.18 19.93
N LEU A 32 3.55 -19.26 19.69
CA LEU A 32 3.24 -20.20 18.62
C LEU A 32 1.89 -20.90 18.86
N GLU A 33 1.61 -21.36 20.08
CA GLU A 33 0.35 -22.04 20.41
C GLU A 33 -0.87 -21.13 20.14
N VAL A 34 -0.78 -19.84 20.49
CA VAL A 34 -1.83 -18.86 20.18
C VAL A 34 -1.94 -18.62 18.67
N LEU A 35 -0.83 -18.36 17.97
CA LEU A 35 -0.86 -18.11 16.52
C LEU A 35 -1.47 -19.29 15.74
N GLN A 36 -1.11 -20.53 16.10
CA GLN A 36 -1.70 -21.71 15.46
C GLN A 36 -3.20 -21.82 15.75
N SER A 37 -3.63 -21.44 16.95
CA SER A 37 -5.04 -21.45 17.33
C SER A 37 -5.84 -20.37 16.60
N ILE A 38 -5.26 -19.17 16.39
CA ILE A 38 -5.84 -18.13 15.53
C ILE A 38 -5.98 -18.66 14.09
N ARG A 39 -4.91 -19.24 13.52
CA ARG A 39 -4.90 -19.76 12.15
C ARG A 39 -5.92 -20.88 11.93
N THR A 40 -5.99 -21.82 12.87
CA THR A 40 -6.88 -22.99 12.80
C THR A 40 -8.29 -22.73 13.33
N ARG A 41 -8.58 -21.52 13.83
CA ARG A 41 -9.88 -21.13 14.41
C ARG A 41 -10.34 -22.07 15.53
N THR A 42 -9.43 -22.39 16.45
CA THR A 42 -9.69 -23.30 17.57
C THR A 42 -9.29 -22.65 18.90
N LEU A 43 -9.79 -23.20 20.02
CA LEU A 43 -9.33 -22.79 21.34
C LEU A 43 -7.86 -23.20 21.58
N LEU A 44 -7.18 -22.53 22.51
CA LEU A 44 -5.76 -22.74 22.81
C LEU A 44 -5.43 -24.22 23.10
N ARG A 45 -6.29 -24.89 23.87
CA ARG A 45 -6.12 -26.30 24.28
C ARG A 45 -6.86 -27.30 23.37
N GLN A 46 -7.58 -26.82 22.36
CA GLN A 46 -8.27 -27.69 21.42
C GLN A 46 -7.26 -28.24 20.40
N GLY A 47 -7.20 -29.56 20.27
CA GLY A 47 -6.35 -30.24 19.28
C GLY A 47 -6.83 -29.95 17.85
N HIS A 48 -5.89 -29.92 16.90
CA HIS A 48 -6.17 -29.75 15.48
C HIS A 48 -5.06 -30.46 14.67
N PRO A 49 -5.35 -31.17 13.57
CA PRO A 49 -4.34 -31.89 12.78
C PRO A 49 -3.18 -31.00 12.27
N GLU A 50 -3.47 -29.74 11.99
CA GLU A 50 -2.46 -28.77 11.53
C GLU A 50 -1.72 -28.04 12.67
N LYS A 51 -2.03 -28.32 13.95
CA LYS A 51 -1.25 -27.79 15.07
C LYS A 51 -0.03 -28.67 15.31
N LEU A 52 1.14 -28.06 15.31
CA LEU A 52 2.37 -28.65 15.81
C LEU A 52 2.19 -29.05 17.28
N GLY A 53 2.53 -30.30 17.58
CA GLY A 53 2.39 -30.90 18.91
C GLY A 53 3.49 -30.49 19.90
N ALA A 54 3.81 -31.41 20.82
CA ALA A 54 4.95 -31.24 21.72
C ALA A 54 6.28 -31.22 20.92
N GLY A 55 7.19 -30.31 21.27
CA GLY A 55 8.47 -30.16 20.55
C GLY A 55 9.20 -28.86 20.86
N HIS A 56 10.50 -28.80 20.55
CA HIS A 56 11.27 -27.57 20.68
C HIS A 56 11.46 -26.97 19.28
N PHE A 57 10.79 -25.85 19.02
CA PHE A 57 10.85 -25.13 17.75
C PHE A 57 11.49 -23.74 17.89
N HIS A 58 12.29 -23.53 18.95
CA HIS A 58 13.10 -22.32 19.06
C HIS A 58 14.31 -22.37 18.14
N PHE A 59 14.85 -21.20 17.82
CA PHE A 59 16.16 -21.08 17.19
C PHE A 59 17.22 -21.58 18.18
N ARG A 60 17.72 -22.80 17.94
CA ARG A 60 18.65 -23.47 18.85
C ARG A 60 20.04 -22.85 18.78
N THR A 61 20.69 -22.79 19.93
CA THR A 61 22.10 -22.44 20.05
C THR A 61 22.99 -23.50 19.40
N ALA A 62 24.20 -23.10 18.97
CA ALA A 62 25.20 -24.04 18.44
C ALA A 62 25.48 -25.21 19.38
N ALA A 63 25.52 -24.96 20.71
CA ALA A 63 25.73 -26.00 21.71
C ALA A 63 24.55 -26.98 21.86
N GLU A 64 23.31 -26.54 21.67
CA GLU A 64 22.15 -27.44 21.61
C GLU A 64 22.19 -28.29 20.33
N VAL A 65 22.49 -27.68 19.19
CA VAL A 65 22.60 -28.39 17.90
C VAL A 65 23.74 -29.43 17.96
N ALA A 66 24.92 -29.07 18.46
CA ALA A 66 26.05 -29.98 18.64
C ALA A 66 25.69 -31.18 19.52
N ARG A 67 24.93 -30.97 20.61
CA ARG A 67 24.45 -32.07 21.47
C ARG A 67 23.44 -32.97 20.76
N LEU A 68 22.55 -32.41 19.94
CA LEU A 68 21.56 -33.19 19.18
C LEU A 68 22.23 -34.10 18.13
N PHE A 69 23.29 -33.59 17.49
CA PHE A 69 24.04 -34.27 16.43
C PHE A 69 25.39 -34.82 16.91
N ALA A 70 25.57 -35.05 18.22
CA ALA A 70 26.81 -35.61 18.76
C ALA A 70 27.17 -36.95 18.09
N GLY A 71 28.40 -37.06 17.58
CA GLY A 71 28.87 -38.18 16.77
C GLY A 71 28.49 -38.12 15.29
N ARG A 72 27.98 -36.97 14.82
CA ARG A 72 27.69 -36.63 13.42
C ARG A 72 28.08 -35.17 13.13
N GLU A 73 29.30 -34.81 13.53
CA GLU A 73 29.87 -33.49 13.33
C GLU A 73 30.03 -33.14 11.84
N ASP A 74 30.14 -34.17 10.98
CA ASP A 74 30.11 -34.05 9.52
C ASP A 74 28.86 -33.32 9.00
N LEU A 75 27.69 -33.64 9.57
CA LEU A 75 26.42 -33.02 9.20
C LEU A 75 26.41 -31.52 9.53
N LEU A 76 27.06 -31.12 10.62
CA LEU A 76 27.16 -29.72 11.02
C LEU A 76 28.12 -28.96 10.11
N ALA A 77 29.24 -29.58 9.71
CA ALA A 77 30.16 -28.99 8.76
C ALA A 77 29.47 -28.68 7.41
N HIS A 78 28.63 -29.59 6.90
CA HIS A 78 27.86 -29.33 5.67
C HIS A 78 26.89 -28.15 5.79
N THR A 79 26.35 -27.85 7.00
CA THR A 79 25.50 -26.64 7.18
C THR A 79 26.28 -25.36 6.92
N VAL A 80 27.53 -25.31 7.38
CA VAL A 80 28.42 -24.15 7.22
C VAL A 80 28.85 -24.05 5.76
N GLU A 81 29.22 -25.18 5.13
CA GLU A 81 29.56 -25.24 3.71
C GLU A 81 28.44 -24.70 2.81
N VAL A 82 27.19 -25.09 3.07
CA VAL A 82 26.04 -24.56 2.32
C VAL A 82 25.87 -23.06 2.54
N ALA A 83 25.97 -22.60 3.79
CA ALA A 83 25.85 -21.18 4.12
C ALA A 83 26.94 -20.33 3.44
N GLU A 84 28.19 -20.80 3.43
CA GLU A 84 29.33 -20.13 2.79
C GLU A 84 29.19 -20.03 1.26
N ARG A 85 28.47 -20.97 0.63
CA ARG A 85 28.20 -20.97 -0.81
C ARG A 85 27.04 -20.07 -1.23
N CYS A 86 26.19 -19.67 -0.30
CA CYS A 86 25.05 -18.78 -0.57
C CYS A 86 25.51 -17.32 -0.71
N GLN A 87 25.90 -16.93 -1.93
CA GLN A 87 26.40 -15.57 -2.27
C GLN A 87 25.33 -14.67 -2.92
N PHE A 88 24.05 -14.97 -2.72
CA PHE A 88 22.97 -14.17 -3.31
C PHE A 88 22.82 -12.83 -2.58
N GLU A 89 22.76 -11.74 -3.34
CA GLU A 89 22.50 -10.40 -2.85
C GLU A 89 21.27 -9.81 -3.57
N VAL A 90 20.38 -9.19 -2.79
CA VAL A 90 19.24 -8.45 -3.34
C VAL A 90 19.77 -7.17 -4.00
N ARG A 91 19.52 -7.02 -5.29
CA ARG A 91 19.88 -5.81 -6.03
C ARG A 91 18.87 -4.70 -5.71
N VAL A 92 19.32 -3.75 -4.90
CA VAL A 92 18.66 -2.45 -4.72
C VAL A 92 19.26 -1.51 -5.75
N GLY A 93 18.42 -0.77 -6.49
CA GLY A 93 18.87 -0.05 -7.66
C GLY A 93 18.08 1.23 -7.93
N PRO A 94 18.54 2.04 -8.90
CA PRO A 94 17.78 3.19 -9.34
C PRO A 94 16.43 2.74 -9.91
N PRO A 95 15.44 3.63 -9.96
CA PRO A 95 14.17 3.33 -10.58
C PRO A 95 14.30 2.83 -12.02
N GLN A 96 13.50 1.83 -12.34
CA GLN A 96 13.45 1.13 -13.62
C GLN A 96 12.09 1.45 -14.23
N PHE A 97 12.09 2.38 -15.18
CA PHE A 97 10.88 2.76 -15.86
C PHE A 97 10.46 1.67 -16.87
N PRO A 98 9.16 1.40 -16.99
CA PRO A 98 8.65 0.64 -18.12
C PRO A 98 9.04 1.32 -19.45
N ALA A 99 9.43 0.53 -20.43
CA ALA A 99 9.84 1.04 -21.73
C ALA A 99 8.61 1.48 -22.56
N PHE A 100 8.71 2.63 -23.21
CA PHE A 100 7.73 3.08 -24.19
C PHE A 100 8.37 3.16 -25.57
N VAL A 101 7.74 2.53 -26.56
CA VAL A 101 8.21 2.58 -27.96
C VAL A 101 7.27 3.48 -28.75
N PRO A 102 7.71 4.69 -29.15
CA PRO A 102 6.89 5.56 -29.99
C PRO A 102 6.46 4.88 -31.30
N PRO A 103 5.19 5.01 -31.71
CA PRO A 103 4.67 4.33 -32.89
C PRO A 103 5.28 4.83 -34.21
N ASP A 104 5.91 5.99 -34.20
CA ASP A 104 6.56 6.60 -35.36
C ASP A 104 8.06 6.29 -35.46
N GLY A 105 8.60 5.49 -34.53
CA GLY A 105 10.01 5.11 -34.48
C GLY A 105 10.96 6.23 -34.02
N SER A 106 10.45 7.39 -33.59
CA SER A 106 11.28 8.45 -32.99
C SER A 106 11.71 8.12 -31.57
N THR A 107 12.64 8.90 -31.01
CA THR A 107 13.01 8.76 -29.60
C THR A 107 11.86 9.21 -28.69
N ALA A 108 11.77 8.67 -27.46
CA ALA A 108 10.79 9.10 -26.47
C ALA A 108 10.84 10.62 -26.23
N HIS A 109 12.05 11.18 -26.22
CA HIS A 109 12.30 12.62 -26.10
C HIS A 109 11.64 13.44 -27.24
N GLU A 110 11.91 13.08 -28.49
CA GLU A 110 11.36 13.79 -29.66
C GLU A 110 9.84 13.63 -29.76
N PHE A 111 9.34 12.44 -29.47
CA PHE A 111 7.91 12.13 -29.49
C PHE A 111 7.16 12.94 -28.42
N LEU A 112 7.63 12.90 -27.17
CA LEU A 112 7.06 13.64 -26.06
C LEU A 112 7.02 15.15 -26.36
N ARG A 113 8.16 15.72 -26.79
CA ARG A 113 8.24 17.14 -27.14
C ARG A 113 7.20 17.54 -28.19
N ARG A 114 7.02 16.72 -29.23
CA ARG A 114 6.05 16.99 -30.29
C ARG A 114 4.61 16.97 -29.78
N LEU A 115 4.26 15.98 -28.95
CA LEU A 115 2.94 15.89 -28.33
C LEU A 115 2.64 17.10 -27.44
N VAL A 116 3.63 17.54 -26.65
CA VAL A 116 3.51 18.68 -25.75
C VAL A 116 3.33 19.98 -26.53
N LEU A 117 4.12 20.22 -27.58
CA LEU A 117 3.99 21.42 -28.42
C LEU A 117 2.62 21.46 -29.14
N ALA A 118 2.17 20.33 -29.69
CA ALA A 118 0.84 20.24 -30.28
C ALA A 118 -0.27 20.45 -29.22
N GLY A 119 -0.05 20.02 -27.98
CA GLY A 119 -0.92 20.29 -26.84
C GLY A 119 -1.00 21.77 -26.48
N ALA A 120 0.14 22.45 -26.47
CA ALA A 120 0.22 23.89 -26.22
C ALA A 120 -0.54 24.70 -27.28
N GLU A 121 -0.42 24.33 -28.55
CA GLU A 121 -1.16 24.95 -29.66
C GLU A 121 -2.69 24.82 -29.50
N ARG A 122 -3.17 23.69 -28.95
CA ARG A 122 -4.60 23.49 -28.66
C ARG A 122 -5.09 24.26 -27.44
N ARG A 123 -4.25 24.41 -26.40
CA ARG A 123 -4.63 24.98 -25.11
C ARG A 123 -4.46 26.51 -25.04
N TYR A 124 -3.54 27.07 -25.84
CA TYR A 124 -3.18 28.50 -25.78
C TYR A 124 -3.33 29.19 -27.13
N PRO A 125 -3.85 30.44 -27.15
CA PRO A 125 -3.91 31.24 -28.37
C PRO A 125 -2.51 31.59 -28.87
N ALA A 126 -2.38 31.83 -30.18
CA ALA A 126 -1.10 32.13 -30.84
C ALA A 126 -0.30 33.26 -30.14
N SER A 127 -0.97 34.25 -29.55
CA SER A 127 -0.35 35.35 -28.82
C SER A 127 0.41 34.93 -27.55
N GLN A 128 0.09 33.78 -26.96
CA GLN A 128 0.69 33.29 -25.73
C GLN A 128 1.68 32.13 -25.96
N GLN A 129 1.68 31.53 -27.15
CA GLN A 129 2.46 30.33 -27.44
C GLN A 129 3.97 30.53 -27.25
N SER A 130 4.52 31.70 -27.58
CA SER A 130 5.96 31.97 -27.39
C SER A 130 6.37 31.93 -25.92
N ALA A 131 5.59 32.55 -25.03
CA ALA A 131 5.88 32.58 -23.60
C ALA A 131 5.70 31.19 -22.94
N VAL A 132 4.65 30.48 -23.34
CA VAL A 132 4.36 29.12 -22.86
C VAL A 132 5.45 28.14 -23.33
N ARG A 133 5.96 28.31 -24.56
CA ARG A 133 6.99 27.43 -25.13
C ARG A 133 8.29 27.48 -24.33
N GLU A 134 8.73 28.65 -23.89
CA GLU A 134 9.95 28.77 -23.07
C GLU A 134 9.85 27.92 -21.79
N GLN A 135 8.72 28.02 -21.07
CA GLN A 135 8.47 27.22 -19.88
C GLN A 135 8.38 25.71 -20.19
N ILE A 136 7.74 25.33 -21.31
CA ILE A 136 7.67 23.93 -21.76
C ILE A 136 9.07 23.35 -21.97
N GLU A 137 9.97 24.06 -22.65
CA GLU A 137 11.32 23.55 -22.92
C GLU A 137 12.14 23.40 -21.62
N VAL A 138 11.91 24.28 -20.63
CA VAL A 138 12.50 24.12 -19.29
C VAL A 138 11.98 22.85 -18.60
N GLU A 139 10.67 22.62 -18.59
CA GLU A 139 10.10 21.40 -17.99
C GLU A 139 10.57 20.14 -18.70
N LEU A 140 10.54 20.12 -20.04
CA LEU A 140 11.03 18.99 -20.85
C LEU A 140 12.52 18.73 -20.61
N GLY A 141 13.34 19.77 -20.47
CA GLY A 141 14.76 19.63 -20.16
C GLY A 141 15.00 18.96 -18.79
N ILE A 142 14.18 19.29 -17.79
CA ILE A 142 14.26 18.65 -16.47
C ILE A 142 13.78 17.20 -16.56
N ILE A 143 12.66 16.93 -17.23
CA ILE A 143 12.12 15.57 -17.44
C ILE A 143 13.16 14.68 -18.14
N ALA A 144 13.85 15.21 -19.15
CA ALA A 144 14.89 14.50 -19.87
C ALA A 144 16.14 14.26 -19.04
N ALA A 145 16.58 15.25 -18.26
CA ALA A 145 17.74 15.11 -17.38
C ALA A 145 17.54 13.99 -16.34
N VAL A 146 16.30 13.65 -16.03
CA VAL A 146 15.96 12.62 -15.05
C VAL A 146 15.52 11.28 -15.67
N GLY A 147 15.35 11.22 -16.99
CA GLY A 147 15.00 10.01 -17.74
C GLY A 147 13.52 9.61 -17.66
N TYR A 148 12.61 10.58 -17.58
CA TYR A 148 11.18 10.33 -17.29
C TYR A 148 10.29 10.38 -18.52
N GLU A 149 10.86 10.58 -19.71
CA GLU A 149 10.07 10.78 -20.91
C GLU A 149 9.12 9.61 -21.18
N GLU A 150 9.60 8.38 -21.04
CA GLU A 150 8.81 7.17 -21.25
C GLU A 150 7.66 7.05 -20.24
N TYR A 151 7.87 7.46 -18.99
CA TYR A 151 6.82 7.44 -17.96
C TYR A 151 5.66 8.39 -18.31
N PHE A 152 5.97 9.61 -18.75
CA PHE A 152 4.94 10.54 -19.22
C PHE A 152 4.18 10.01 -20.44
N LEU A 153 4.90 9.35 -21.36
CA LEU A 153 4.28 8.74 -22.54
C LEU A 153 3.36 7.57 -22.18
N ILE A 154 3.75 6.74 -21.21
CA ILE A 154 2.92 5.62 -20.72
C ILE A 154 1.65 6.13 -20.07
N VAL A 155 1.74 7.17 -19.25
CA VAL A 155 0.55 7.80 -18.66
C VAL A 155 -0.32 8.43 -19.74
N TRP A 156 0.26 9.19 -20.66
CA TRP A 156 -0.47 9.80 -21.78
C TRP A 156 -1.22 8.76 -22.62
N ASP A 157 -0.55 7.65 -22.95
CA ASP A 157 -1.08 6.58 -23.77
C ASP A 157 -2.19 5.80 -23.05
N LEU A 158 -2.02 5.49 -21.76
CA LEU A 158 -3.09 4.93 -20.91
C LEU A 158 -4.33 5.83 -20.89
N LEU A 159 -4.14 7.13 -20.70
CA LEU A 159 -5.25 8.08 -20.67
C LEU A 159 -5.94 8.24 -22.03
N GLY A 160 -5.19 8.03 -23.12
CA GLY A 160 -5.75 7.86 -24.46
C GLY A 160 -6.73 6.69 -24.54
N ASP A 161 -6.32 5.53 -24.04
CA ASP A 161 -7.16 4.33 -23.97
C ASP A 161 -8.40 4.54 -23.09
N CYS A 162 -8.23 5.20 -21.93
CA CYS A 162 -9.33 5.57 -21.04
C CYS A 162 -10.35 6.47 -21.75
N ARG A 163 -9.87 7.51 -22.44
CA ARG A 163 -10.73 8.44 -23.20
C ARG A 163 -11.50 7.72 -24.29
N ALA A 164 -10.87 6.81 -25.03
CA ALA A 164 -11.53 6.01 -26.07
C ALA A 164 -12.68 5.14 -25.52
N ARG A 165 -12.62 4.77 -24.23
CA ARG A 165 -13.66 4.01 -23.52
C ARG A 165 -14.62 4.88 -22.70
N GLY A 166 -14.56 6.20 -22.84
CA GLY A 166 -15.38 7.14 -22.09
C GLY A 166 -15.13 7.09 -20.57
N ILE A 167 -13.90 6.75 -20.16
CA ILE A 167 -13.47 6.82 -18.76
C ILE A 167 -12.84 8.19 -18.55
N GLU A 168 -13.50 9.00 -17.72
CA GLU A 168 -12.99 10.31 -17.30
C GLU A 168 -12.04 10.16 -16.11
N TRP A 169 -11.17 11.16 -15.91
CA TRP A 169 -10.21 11.18 -14.81
C TRP A 169 -9.98 12.60 -14.31
N ILE A 170 -9.38 12.72 -13.12
CA ILE A 170 -8.73 13.94 -12.66
C ILE A 170 -7.31 13.61 -12.19
N THR A 171 -6.41 14.58 -12.32
CA THR A 171 -5.05 14.48 -11.78
C THR A 171 -5.00 15.17 -10.42
N ARG A 172 -4.34 14.53 -9.45
CA ARG A 172 -4.15 15.07 -8.10
C ARG A 172 -2.67 15.28 -7.80
N GLY A 173 -2.40 15.91 -6.66
CA GLY A 173 -1.04 16.11 -6.18
C GLY A 173 -0.25 17.10 -7.03
N SER A 174 1.06 16.93 -7.06
CA SER A 174 1.97 17.86 -7.74
C SER A 174 2.01 17.67 -9.25
N ALA A 175 1.51 16.55 -9.81
CA ALA A 175 1.43 16.39 -11.26
C ALA A 175 0.59 17.48 -11.96
N ALA A 176 -0.36 18.10 -11.24
CA ALA A 176 -1.12 19.24 -11.72
C ALA A 176 -0.30 20.54 -11.87
N ASP A 177 0.88 20.62 -11.23
CA ASP A 177 1.77 21.79 -11.28
C ASP A 177 2.59 21.84 -12.60
N SER A 178 2.48 20.83 -13.46
CA SER A 178 3.25 20.71 -14.71
C SER A 178 2.49 21.17 -15.94
N LEU A 179 3.12 22.04 -16.71
CA LEU A 179 2.64 22.49 -18.01
C LEU A 179 2.71 21.37 -19.05
N VAL A 180 3.70 20.49 -18.96
CA VAL A 180 3.78 19.27 -19.76
C VAL A 180 2.56 18.37 -19.52
N CYS A 181 2.21 18.09 -18.26
CA CYS A 181 1.00 17.31 -17.92
C CYS A 181 -0.28 17.98 -18.47
N TYR A 182 -0.39 19.30 -18.36
CA TYR A 182 -1.53 20.05 -18.88
C TYR A 182 -1.66 19.97 -20.41
N CYS A 183 -0.54 20.11 -21.13
CA CYS A 183 -0.50 20.05 -22.59
C CYS A 183 -0.80 18.64 -23.13
N LEU A 184 -0.33 17.60 -22.45
CA LEU A 184 -0.66 16.20 -22.77
C LEU A 184 -2.11 15.84 -22.46
N GLY A 185 -2.79 16.65 -21.64
CA GLY A 185 -4.13 16.35 -21.14
C GLY A 185 -4.15 15.30 -20.03
N ILE A 186 -3.01 15.09 -19.38
CA ILE A 186 -2.93 14.35 -18.11
C ILE A 186 -3.67 15.18 -17.04
N SER A 187 -3.34 16.46 -16.93
CA SER A 187 -4.04 17.44 -16.07
C SER A 187 -4.94 18.36 -16.90
N ASP A 188 -6.06 18.78 -16.32
CA ASP A 188 -6.91 19.86 -16.85
C ASP A 188 -6.78 21.17 -16.07
N VAL A 189 -5.88 21.21 -15.07
CA VAL A 189 -5.55 22.43 -14.32
C VAL A 189 -4.42 23.16 -15.03
N CYS A 190 -4.66 24.40 -15.45
CA CYS A 190 -3.66 25.24 -16.11
C CYS A 190 -2.67 25.82 -15.08
N PRO A 191 -1.40 25.38 -15.06
CA PRO A 191 -0.44 25.79 -14.02
C PRO A 191 -0.08 27.27 -14.13
N ILE A 192 -0.07 27.85 -15.34
CA ILE A 192 0.19 29.29 -15.54
C ILE A 192 -0.94 30.13 -14.94
N ARG A 193 -2.20 29.73 -15.15
CA ARG A 193 -3.37 30.47 -14.65
C ARG A 193 -3.41 30.54 -13.12
N PHE A 194 -2.96 29.48 -12.46
CA PHE A 194 -3.01 29.35 -11.00
C PHE A 194 -1.62 29.52 -10.36
N GLU A 195 -0.62 29.98 -11.11
CA GLU A 195 0.76 30.21 -10.65
C GLU A 195 1.37 29.01 -9.91
N LEU A 196 1.11 27.80 -10.43
CA LEU A 196 1.60 26.56 -9.85
C LEU A 196 3.10 26.36 -10.15
N TYR A 197 3.81 25.76 -9.20
CA TYR A 197 5.26 25.67 -9.22
C TYR A 197 5.76 24.28 -9.65
N PHE A 198 6.27 24.16 -10.88
CA PHE A 198 6.74 22.89 -11.44
C PHE A 198 7.76 22.15 -10.57
N ARG A 199 8.71 22.84 -9.89
CA ARG A 199 9.73 22.13 -9.10
C ARG A 199 9.18 21.51 -7.81
N ARG A 200 7.92 21.79 -7.44
CA ARG A 200 7.21 21.03 -6.41
C ARG A 200 6.92 19.60 -6.89
N PHE A 201 6.65 19.44 -8.18
CA PHE A 201 6.47 18.15 -8.83
C PHE A 201 7.79 17.44 -9.06
N LEU A 202 8.69 18.06 -9.81
CA LEU A 202 9.93 17.40 -10.24
C LEU A 202 11.14 18.29 -9.94
N ASN A 203 12.02 17.80 -9.06
CA ASN A 203 13.24 18.49 -8.63
C ASN A 203 14.43 17.52 -8.68
N GLN A 204 15.48 17.91 -9.41
CA GLN A 204 16.71 17.13 -9.58
C GLN A 204 17.36 16.75 -8.24
N GLU A 205 17.33 17.62 -7.23
CA GLU A 205 17.92 17.35 -5.91
C GLU A 205 17.15 16.27 -5.13
N ARG A 206 15.82 16.23 -5.27
CA ARG A 206 14.98 15.21 -4.62
C ARG A 206 15.14 13.84 -5.28
N MET A 207 15.48 13.82 -6.56
CA MET A 207 15.72 12.60 -7.30
C MET A 207 17.08 11.98 -7.02
N ALA A 208 18.08 12.78 -6.64
CA ALA A 208 19.34 12.27 -6.09
C ALA A 208 19.14 11.45 -4.79
N LEU A 209 17.97 11.61 -4.14
CA LEU A 209 17.54 10.82 -2.98
C LEU A 209 16.63 9.63 -3.36
N ASN A 210 16.61 9.21 -4.64
CA ASN A 210 15.77 8.14 -5.19
C ASN A 210 14.26 8.31 -4.95
N LYS A 211 13.79 9.53 -4.69
CA LYS A 211 12.36 9.79 -4.50
C LYS A 211 11.69 10.07 -5.85
N LEU A 212 10.97 9.06 -6.35
CA LEU A 212 10.16 9.14 -7.56
C LEU A 212 9.03 10.19 -7.41
N PRO A 213 8.78 11.06 -8.41
CA PRO A 213 7.55 11.83 -8.52
C PRO A 213 6.40 10.92 -8.98
N ASP A 214 5.34 10.89 -8.18
CA ASP A 214 4.13 10.13 -8.45
C ASP A 214 3.18 10.94 -9.36
N ILE A 215 2.66 10.31 -10.41
CA ILE A 215 1.55 10.85 -11.21
C ILE A 215 0.30 10.12 -10.75
N ASP A 216 -0.38 10.72 -9.78
CA ASP A 216 -1.60 10.18 -9.19
C ASP A 216 -2.81 10.55 -10.05
N ILE A 217 -3.58 9.55 -10.46
CA ILE A 217 -4.75 9.74 -11.31
C ILE A 217 -5.98 9.12 -10.63
N ASP A 218 -6.98 9.95 -10.40
CA ASP A 218 -8.26 9.52 -9.86
C ASP A 218 -9.25 9.22 -10.98
N PHE A 219 -9.89 8.06 -10.89
CA PHE A 219 -10.96 7.61 -11.78
C PHE A 219 -12.27 7.45 -10.99
N PRO A 220 -13.44 7.50 -11.65
CA PRO A 220 -14.70 7.08 -11.04
C PRO A 220 -14.53 5.71 -10.37
N HIS A 221 -14.94 5.61 -9.10
CA HIS A 221 -14.67 4.41 -8.29
C HIS A 221 -15.17 3.10 -8.93
N ASP A 222 -16.22 3.18 -9.73
CA ASP A 222 -16.87 2.09 -10.44
C ASP A 222 -16.24 1.77 -11.82
N ARG A 223 -15.28 2.59 -12.27
CA ARG A 223 -14.51 2.40 -13.52
C ARG A 223 -13.03 2.17 -13.29
N LYS A 224 -12.55 2.31 -12.05
CA LYS A 224 -11.13 2.11 -11.67
C LYS A 224 -10.62 0.72 -12.10
N ASP A 225 -11.43 -0.32 -11.90
CA ASP A 225 -11.02 -1.69 -12.22
C ASP A 225 -10.86 -1.88 -13.75
N ASP A 226 -11.69 -1.24 -14.58
CA ASP A 226 -11.53 -1.22 -16.04
C ASP A 226 -10.17 -0.66 -16.48
N VAL A 227 -9.64 0.33 -15.75
CA VAL A 227 -8.33 0.94 -16.01
C VAL A 227 -7.20 -0.02 -15.65
N VAL A 228 -7.36 -0.77 -14.56
CA VAL A 228 -6.39 -1.82 -14.20
C VAL A 228 -6.43 -2.94 -15.24
N ASP A 229 -7.61 -3.37 -15.68
CA ASP A 229 -7.76 -4.36 -16.74
C ASP A 229 -7.16 -3.89 -18.08
N LEU A 230 -7.27 -2.60 -18.40
CA LEU A 230 -6.60 -1.98 -19.54
C LEU A 230 -5.08 -2.16 -19.46
N LEU A 231 -4.47 -1.89 -18.30
CA LEU A 231 -3.04 -2.07 -18.10
C LEU A 231 -2.62 -3.54 -18.25
N PHE A 232 -3.37 -4.46 -17.66
CA PHE A 232 -3.10 -5.89 -17.81
C PHE A 232 -3.26 -6.37 -19.25
N ALA A 233 -4.27 -5.90 -19.97
CA ALA A 233 -4.46 -6.24 -21.39
C ALA A 233 -3.31 -5.71 -22.26
N LYS A 234 -2.73 -4.56 -21.90
CA LYS A 234 -1.67 -3.90 -22.67
C LYS A 234 -0.28 -4.46 -22.41
N TYR A 235 0.06 -4.67 -21.14
CA TYR A 235 1.42 -5.06 -20.72
C TYR A 235 1.54 -6.56 -20.38
N GLY A 236 0.42 -7.23 -20.13
CA GLY A 236 0.41 -8.64 -19.72
C GLY A 236 0.84 -8.87 -18.27
N PRO A 237 0.53 -10.04 -17.71
CA PRO A 237 0.82 -10.37 -16.30
C PRO A 237 2.32 -10.57 -16.01
N GLU A 238 3.15 -10.73 -17.05
CA GLU A 238 4.60 -10.86 -16.89
C GLU A 238 5.29 -9.51 -16.60
N HIS A 239 4.67 -8.39 -17.01
CA HIS A 239 5.23 -7.04 -16.91
C HIS A 239 4.34 -6.07 -16.12
N CYS A 240 3.20 -6.53 -15.62
CA CYS A 240 2.25 -5.73 -14.86
C CYS A 240 1.80 -6.50 -13.62
N ALA A 241 1.76 -5.83 -12.47
CA ALA A 241 1.17 -6.36 -11.24
C ALA A 241 0.58 -5.24 -10.40
N VAL A 242 -0.42 -5.57 -9.57
CA VAL A 242 -0.81 -4.65 -8.49
C VAL A 242 0.23 -4.74 -7.37
N VAL A 243 0.52 -3.63 -6.70
CA VAL A 243 1.40 -3.62 -5.53
C VAL A 243 0.75 -4.45 -4.44
N GLY A 244 1.49 -5.33 -3.78
CA GLY A 244 0.98 -6.10 -2.64
C GLY A 244 1.26 -5.44 -1.29
N GLY A 245 1.38 -6.29 -0.28
CA GLY A 245 1.71 -5.90 1.08
C GLY A 245 0.92 -6.68 2.11
N PHE A 246 1.03 -6.24 3.37
CA PHE A 246 0.51 -7.01 4.49
C PHE A 246 -0.47 -6.19 5.32
N SER A 247 -1.63 -6.78 5.62
CA SER A 247 -2.43 -6.29 6.74
C SER A 247 -1.78 -6.76 8.02
N THR A 248 -1.52 -5.81 8.91
CA THR A 248 -0.92 -6.09 10.22
C THR A 248 -1.98 -6.14 11.31
N PHE A 249 -1.71 -6.88 12.37
CA PHE A 249 -2.54 -6.85 13.56
C PHE A 249 -2.55 -5.44 14.16
N ARG A 250 -3.74 -4.91 14.41
CA ARG A 250 -3.95 -3.70 15.22
C ARG A 250 -4.42 -4.11 16.62
N ALA A 251 -4.11 -3.30 17.63
CA ALA A 251 -4.42 -3.59 19.05
C ALA A 251 -5.80 -4.21 19.28
N ARG A 252 -6.86 -3.59 18.74
CA ARG A 252 -8.25 -4.07 18.85
C ARG A 252 -8.42 -5.48 18.28
N SER A 253 -7.95 -5.71 17.05
CA SER A 253 -8.03 -7.00 16.38
C SER A 253 -7.15 -8.06 17.04
N ALA A 254 -5.96 -7.69 17.49
CA ALA A 254 -5.01 -8.58 18.14
C ALA A 254 -5.60 -9.12 19.45
N PHE A 255 -6.09 -8.21 20.31
CA PHE A 255 -6.75 -8.58 21.56
C PHE A 255 -7.97 -9.46 21.30
N ALA A 256 -8.83 -9.09 20.34
CA ALA A 256 -10.04 -9.84 20.06
C ALA A 256 -9.76 -11.29 19.64
N GLU A 257 -8.77 -11.50 18.77
CA GLU A 257 -8.40 -12.85 18.31
C GLU A 257 -7.79 -13.68 19.44
N VAL A 258 -6.88 -13.11 20.24
CA VAL A 258 -6.26 -13.83 21.36
C VAL A 258 -7.29 -14.18 22.43
N ALA A 259 -8.16 -13.24 22.82
CA ALA A 259 -9.16 -13.47 23.84
C ALA A 259 -10.13 -14.60 23.42
N LYS A 260 -10.55 -14.64 22.15
CA LYS A 260 -11.36 -15.74 21.61
C LYS A 260 -10.63 -17.08 21.68
N VAL A 261 -9.34 -17.13 21.33
CA VAL A 261 -8.51 -18.33 21.45
C VAL A 261 -8.40 -18.81 22.90
N LEU A 262 -8.37 -17.89 23.87
CA LEU A 262 -8.37 -18.20 25.30
C LEU A 262 -9.75 -18.61 25.85
N GLY A 263 -10.79 -18.63 25.01
CA GLY A 263 -12.15 -19.05 25.39
C GLY A 263 -13.02 -17.93 25.97
N VAL A 264 -12.63 -16.66 25.81
CA VAL A 264 -13.42 -15.52 26.25
C VAL A 264 -14.64 -15.35 25.33
N ALA A 265 -15.82 -15.23 25.93
CA ALA A 265 -17.06 -14.98 25.20
C ALA A 265 -17.03 -13.62 24.49
N GLU A 266 -17.63 -13.53 23.29
CA GLU A 266 -17.59 -12.32 22.46
C GLU A 266 -18.06 -11.06 23.18
N ARG A 267 -19.08 -11.17 24.04
CA ARG A 267 -19.58 -10.04 24.85
C ARG A 267 -18.49 -9.45 25.73
N GLU A 268 -17.69 -10.29 26.39
CA GLU A 268 -16.58 -9.85 27.24
C GLU A 268 -15.43 -9.28 26.40
N VAL A 269 -15.15 -9.87 25.23
CA VAL A 269 -14.18 -9.29 24.28
C VAL A 269 -14.59 -7.87 23.86
N ARG A 270 -15.89 -7.66 23.57
CA ARG A 270 -16.41 -6.37 23.12
C ARG A 270 -16.21 -5.26 24.14
N ARG A 271 -16.39 -5.56 25.44
CA ARG A 271 -16.14 -4.63 26.56
C ARG A 271 -14.75 -4.00 26.50
N PHE A 272 -13.74 -4.75 26.08
CA PHE A 272 -12.39 -4.21 25.88
C PHE A 272 -12.26 -3.52 24.52
N THR A 273 -12.73 -4.16 23.44
CA THR A 273 -12.46 -3.67 22.08
C THR A 273 -13.05 -2.30 21.78
N GLU A 274 -14.21 -1.98 22.34
CA GLU A 274 -14.88 -0.68 22.15
C GLU A 274 -14.09 0.47 22.79
N HIS A 275 -13.28 0.18 23.81
CA HIS A 275 -12.51 1.15 24.57
C HIS A 275 -11.05 1.27 24.11
N PHE A 276 -10.58 0.40 23.22
CA PHE A 276 -9.28 0.63 22.57
C PHE A 276 -9.34 1.92 21.74
N PRO A 277 -8.33 2.80 21.87
CA PRO A 277 -8.24 4.00 21.05
C PRO A 277 -8.18 3.61 19.56
N TRP A 278 -8.79 4.44 18.73
CA TRP A 278 -8.68 4.33 17.27
C TRP A 278 -7.26 4.66 16.77
N SER A 279 -6.36 5.11 17.65
CA SER A 279 -4.96 5.36 17.36
C SER A 279 -4.03 4.26 17.91
N SER A 280 -3.35 3.58 16.98
CA SER A 280 -1.93 3.29 17.13
C SER A 280 -1.23 3.63 15.80
N GLY A 281 -0.79 4.88 15.71
CA GLY A 281 0.20 5.34 14.73
C GLY A 281 1.58 4.80 15.08
N GLY A 282 1.68 3.47 15.09
CA GLY A 282 2.92 2.72 15.13
C GLY A 282 2.67 1.52 14.25
N GLY A 283 3.01 1.66 12.97
CA GLY A 283 3.21 0.49 12.12
C GLY A 283 4.31 -0.40 12.72
N TRP A 284 4.54 -1.53 12.08
CA TRP A 284 5.78 -2.25 12.29
C TRP A 284 6.91 -1.39 11.71
N GLU A 285 7.56 -0.60 12.56
CA GLU A 285 8.89 -0.08 12.31
C GLU A 285 9.81 -0.97 13.14
N GLY A 286 10.74 -1.66 12.45
CA GLY A 286 11.82 -2.41 13.12
C GLY A 286 12.44 -1.54 14.21
N GLU A 287 12.55 -2.10 15.42
CA GLU A 287 13.24 -1.55 16.59
C GLU A 287 13.54 -0.04 16.54
N GLY A 288 12.50 0.82 16.65
CA GLY A 288 12.76 2.27 16.65
C GLY A 288 11.56 3.23 16.58
N GLY A 289 10.35 2.76 16.29
CA GLY A 289 9.18 3.62 16.10
C GLY A 289 8.59 4.18 17.39
N SER A 290 9.07 5.35 17.80
CA SER A 290 8.57 6.11 18.95
C SER A 290 7.08 6.43 18.84
N SER A 291 6.26 5.79 19.68
CA SER A 291 4.88 6.21 19.90
C SER A 291 4.88 7.56 20.64
N LYS A 292 4.59 8.66 19.93
CA LYS A 292 4.31 9.98 20.53
C LYS A 292 3.00 9.91 21.32
N GLY A 293 3.11 9.56 22.59
CA GLY A 293 2.01 9.48 23.55
C GLY A 293 2.46 8.71 24.78
N GLU A 294 3.17 9.39 25.68
CA GLU A 294 3.59 8.80 26.96
C GLU A 294 2.37 8.64 27.87
N VAL A 295 1.82 7.42 27.91
CA VAL A 295 0.91 7.00 28.97
C VAL A 295 1.75 6.61 30.17
N ARG A 296 1.44 7.15 31.36
CA ARG A 296 2.08 6.76 32.63
C ARG A 296 1.80 5.28 32.89
N ARG A 297 2.84 4.45 32.98
CA ARG A 297 2.74 2.98 33.19
C ARG A 297 3.21 2.60 34.57
N ALA A 298 2.55 1.62 35.19
CA ALA A 298 3.09 0.95 36.37
C ALA A 298 4.24 0.00 35.99
N LYS A 299 5.11 -0.32 36.96
CA LYS A 299 6.25 -1.22 36.74
C LYS A 299 5.74 -2.64 36.40
N GLY A 300 6.07 -3.12 35.20
CA GLY A 300 5.65 -4.44 34.71
C GLY A 300 4.31 -4.47 33.95
N GLU A 301 3.66 -3.31 33.79
CA GLU A 301 2.39 -3.17 33.07
C GLU A 301 2.61 -2.97 31.56
N GLY A 302 1.81 -3.67 30.75
CA GLY A 302 1.78 -3.50 29.30
C GLY A 302 1.18 -2.16 28.86
N ARG A 303 1.57 -1.69 27.67
CA ARG A 303 1.06 -0.44 27.08
C ARG A 303 -0.47 -0.42 26.93
N LEU A 304 -1.07 -1.50 26.45
CA LEU A 304 -2.51 -1.63 26.22
C LEU A 304 -3.29 -1.67 27.52
N ALA A 305 -2.76 -2.34 28.55
CA ALA A 305 -3.35 -2.34 29.89
C ALA A 305 -3.37 -0.91 30.50
N ALA A 306 -2.24 -0.20 30.41
CA ALA A 306 -2.13 1.18 30.88
C ALA A 306 -3.07 2.14 30.13
N LEU A 307 -3.20 1.95 28.81
CA LEU A 307 -4.11 2.73 27.96
C LEU A 307 -5.58 2.57 28.34
N LEU A 308 -5.99 1.35 28.69
CA LEU A 308 -7.33 1.10 29.18
C LEU A 308 -7.50 1.83 30.52
N ARG A 309 -6.71 1.49 31.54
CA ARG A 309 -6.81 2.07 32.90
C ARG A 309 -6.82 3.59 32.98
N ALA A 310 -6.14 4.28 32.07
CA ALA A 310 -6.12 5.73 32.03
C ALA A 310 -7.52 6.36 31.85
N ARG A 311 -8.53 5.58 31.43
CA ARG A 311 -9.89 6.03 31.15
C ARG A 311 -10.86 5.61 32.27
N PRO A 312 -11.56 6.55 32.94
CA PRO A 312 -12.54 6.23 33.99
C PRO A 312 -13.60 5.20 33.56
N GLU A 313 -14.02 5.23 32.29
CA GLU A 313 -15.03 4.34 31.71
C GLU A 313 -14.61 2.87 31.67
N THR A 314 -13.31 2.59 31.83
CA THR A 314 -12.74 1.23 31.82
C THR A 314 -12.28 0.74 33.18
N SER A 315 -12.58 1.48 34.25
CA SER A 315 -12.17 1.16 35.63
C SER A 315 -12.67 -0.22 36.10
N GLU A 316 -13.79 -0.69 35.56
CA GLU A 316 -14.38 -2.01 35.85
C GLU A 316 -13.84 -3.14 34.97
N LEU A 317 -12.93 -2.87 34.03
CA LEU A 317 -12.35 -3.92 33.18
C LEU A 317 -11.33 -4.74 33.99
N PRO A 318 -11.43 -6.08 33.96
CA PRO A 318 -10.52 -6.97 34.70
C PRO A 318 -9.18 -7.12 33.97
N VAL A 319 -8.44 -6.02 33.77
CA VAL A 319 -7.23 -5.97 32.91
C VAL A 319 -6.05 -6.81 33.43
N GLU A 320 -6.00 -7.13 34.72
CA GLU A 320 -4.95 -7.98 35.33
C GLU A 320 -5.39 -9.42 35.58
N GLU A 321 -6.67 -9.71 35.38
CA GLU A 321 -7.19 -11.05 35.63
C GLU A 321 -6.95 -11.93 34.40
N GLU A 322 -6.73 -13.22 34.64
CA GLU A 322 -6.72 -14.18 33.55
C GLU A 322 -8.16 -14.47 33.09
N PRO A 323 -8.40 -14.62 31.79
CA PRO A 323 -7.43 -14.68 30.69
C PRO A 323 -7.06 -13.32 30.04
N PHE A 324 -7.61 -12.21 30.53
CA PHE A 324 -7.48 -10.88 29.90
C PHE A 324 -6.06 -10.33 29.96
N ARG A 325 -5.34 -10.55 31.07
CA ARG A 325 -3.93 -10.17 31.20
C ARG A 325 -3.08 -10.84 30.11
N THR A 326 -3.20 -12.15 29.95
CA THR A 326 -2.53 -12.88 28.85
C THR A 326 -2.95 -12.37 27.49
N ALA A 327 -4.25 -12.09 27.29
CA ALA A 327 -4.75 -11.54 26.03
C ALA A 327 -4.12 -10.19 25.68
N LEU A 328 -4.01 -9.27 26.65
CA LEU A 328 -3.39 -7.95 26.47
C LEU A 328 -1.89 -8.06 26.18
N THR A 329 -1.15 -8.84 26.95
CA THR A 329 0.29 -9.05 26.73
C THR A 329 0.58 -9.66 25.37
N MET A 330 -0.22 -10.65 24.94
CA MET A 330 -0.06 -11.25 23.62
C MET A 330 -0.49 -10.30 22.50
N ALA A 331 -1.55 -9.50 22.71
CA ALA A 331 -2.01 -8.51 21.74
C ALA A 331 -0.94 -7.44 21.46
N GLU A 332 -0.22 -6.98 22.50
CA GLU A 332 0.94 -6.09 22.34
C GLU A 332 2.04 -6.71 21.51
N TRP A 333 2.32 -7.99 21.70
CA TRP A 333 3.33 -8.69 20.91
C TRP A 333 2.89 -8.91 19.45
N LEU A 334 1.59 -9.14 19.22
CA LEU A 334 1.02 -9.32 17.88
C LEU A 334 0.92 -8.02 17.11
N GLU A 335 0.72 -6.88 17.78
CA GLU A 335 0.52 -5.59 17.12
C GLU A 335 1.67 -5.25 16.15
N GLY A 336 1.31 -4.79 14.95
CA GLY A 336 2.26 -4.54 13.87
C GLY A 336 2.68 -5.79 13.10
N ARG A 337 2.51 -7.01 13.62
CA ARG A 337 2.91 -8.22 12.89
C ARG A 337 1.98 -8.51 11.71
N PRO A 338 2.51 -9.07 10.60
CA PRO A 338 1.71 -9.48 9.45
C PRO A 338 0.61 -10.48 9.82
N ARG A 339 -0.58 -10.33 9.21
CA ARG A 339 -1.74 -11.21 9.40
C ARG A 339 -2.17 -11.89 8.11
N TYR A 340 -2.31 -11.14 7.03
CA TYR A 340 -2.62 -11.67 5.70
C TYR A 340 -2.00 -10.79 4.62
N ALA A 341 -1.60 -11.42 3.51
CA ALA A 341 -1.25 -10.71 2.29
C ALA A 341 -2.48 -9.96 1.76
N LYS A 342 -2.26 -8.79 1.19
CA LYS A 342 -3.28 -7.94 0.58
C LYS A 342 -2.74 -7.31 -0.68
N MET A 343 -3.64 -6.93 -1.58
CA MET A 343 -3.31 -5.99 -2.65
C MET A 343 -3.45 -4.55 -2.15
N HIS A 344 -2.59 -3.66 -2.66
CA HIS A 344 -2.72 -2.22 -2.53
C HIS A 344 -3.98 -1.77 -3.28
N PRO A 345 -4.78 -0.84 -2.72
CA PRO A 345 -6.03 -0.42 -3.35
C PRO A 345 -5.82 0.36 -4.64
N CYS A 346 -4.66 1.00 -4.85
CA CYS A 346 -4.41 1.91 -5.98
C CYS A 346 -3.19 1.54 -6.83
N GLY A 347 -2.19 0.91 -6.23
CA GLY A 347 -0.84 0.87 -6.79
C GLY A 347 -0.70 -0.22 -7.82
N VAL A 348 -0.24 0.15 -9.00
CA VAL A 348 0.08 -0.77 -10.10
C VAL A 348 1.54 -0.52 -10.50
N VAL A 349 2.29 -1.59 -10.70
CA VAL A 349 3.68 -1.52 -11.18
C VAL A 349 3.76 -2.05 -12.59
N LEU A 350 4.61 -1.40 -13.39
CA LEU A 350 4.97 -1.85 -14.73
C LEU A 350 6.48 -2.05 -14.76
N SER A 351 6.93 -3.16 -15.33
CA SER A 351 8.35 -3.53 -15.37
C SER A 351 8.85 -3.71 -16.79
N ARG A 352 10.11 -3.31 -17.03
CA ARG A 352 10.77 -3.50 -18.33
C ARG A 352 11.15 -4.96 -18.57
N GLN A 353 11.68 -5.64 -17.56
CA GLN A 353 11.96 -7.07 -17.53
C GLN A 353 10.80 -7.84 -16.87
N PRO A 354 10.72 -9.17 -17.04
CA PRO A 354 9.71 -9.98 -16.38
C PRO A 354 9.72 -9.79 -14.86
N LEU A 355 8.55 -9.63 -14.25
CA LEU A 355 8.40 -9.41 -12.80
C LEU A 355 9.01 -10.55 -11.98
N SER A 356 9.03 -11.78 -12.49
CA SER A 356 9.64 -12.93 -11.81
C SER A 356 11.14 -12.80 -11.57
N GLU A 357 11.83 -11.92 -12.30
CA GLU A 357 13.25 -11.61 -12.06
C GLU A 357 13.44 -10.61 -10.90
N LEU A 358 12.38 -9.95 -10.49
CA LEU A 358 12.39 -8.85 -9.52
C LEU A 358 11.69 -9.19 -8.21
N THR A 359 10.50 -9.76 -8.28
CA THR A 359 9.67 -10.05 -7.12
C THR A 359 8.73 -11.23 -7.42
N PRO A 360 8.55 -12.17 -6.47
CA PRO A 360 7.50 -13.15 -6.60
C PRO A 360 6.13 -12.47 -6.58
N THR A 361 5.14 -13.13 -7.18
CA THR A 361 3.77 -12.65 -7.25
C THR A 361 2.79 -13.69 -6.74
N PHE A 362 1.65 -13.21 -6.23
CA PHE A 362 0.51 -14.03 -5.85
C PHE A 362 -0.76 -13.53 -6.55
N VAL A 363 -1.78 -14.37 -6.63
CA VAL A 363 -3.07 -13.97 -7.20
C VAL A 363 -3.87 -13.21 -6.15
N SER A 364 -4.18 -11.94 -6.43
CA SER A 364 -4.99 -11.09 -5.55
C SER A 364 -6.44 -11.56 -5.48
N GLY A 365 -7.19 -11.06 -4.49
CA GLY A 365 -8.62 -11.35 -4.36
C GLY A 365 -9.48 -10.89 -5.56
N LYS A 366 -8.95 -10.01 -6.43
CA LYS A 366 -9.59 -9.58 -7.69
C LYS A 366 -9.11 -10.37 -8.91
N GLY A 367 -8.23 -11.37 -8.74
CA GLY A 367 -7.71 -12.19 -9.83
C GLY A 367 -6.46 -11.65 -10.54
N TRP A 368 -6.06 -10.41 -10.27
CA TRP A 368 -4.82 -9.84 -10.81
C TRP A 368 -3.58 -10.36 -10.08
N PRO A 369 -2.44 -10.56 -10.79
CA PRO A 369 -1.13 -10.72 -10.17
C PRO A 369 -0.81 -9.54 -9.25
N ALA A 370 -0.36 -9.85 -8.03
CA ALA A 370 0.10 -8.89 -7.04
C ALA A 370 1.52 -9.20 -6.59
N THR A 371 2.36 -8.18 -6.36
CA THR A 371 3.72 -8.38 -5.85
C THR A 371 3.68 -8.91 -4.41
N ASP A 372 4.57 -9.84 -4.03
CA ASP A 372 4.71 -10.21 -2.61
C ASP A 372 5.35 -9.08 -1.78
N PHE A 373 6.11 -8.21 -2.45
CA PHE A 373 6.65 -7.00 -1.85
C PHE A 373 5.57 -5.95 -1.64
N ASP A 374 5.67 -5.23 -0.52
CA ASP A 374 4.86 -4.05 -0.27
C ASP A 374 5.40 -2.84 -1.04
N MET A 375 4.73 -1.70 -0.89
CA MET A 375 5.08 -0.45 -1.59
C MET A 375 6.55 -0.08 -1.39
N ASP A 376 7.06 -0.13 -0.16
CA ASP A 376 8.41 0.32 0.16
C ASP A 376 9.46 -0.65 -0.45
N ALA A 377 9.20 -1.96 -0.36
CA ALA A 377 10.09 -2.96 -0.94
C ALA A 377 10.08 -2.93 -2.48
N VAL A 378 8.93 -2.68 -3.11
CA VAL A 378 8.79 -2.48 -4.56
C VAL A 378 9.61 -1.26 -5.01
N GLU A 379 9.50 -0.14 -4.32
CA GLU A 379 10.30 1.07 -4.63
C GLU A 379 11.80 0.81 -4.44
N ALA A 380 12.19 0.06 -3.39
CA ALA A 380 13.59 -0.26 -3.12
C ALA A 380 14.26 -1.11 -4.21
N ILE A 381 13.53 -2.04 -4.83
CA ILE A 381 14.05 -2.82 -5.98
C ILE A 381 13.98 -2.04 -7.31
N GLY A 382 13.56 -0.76 -7.25
CA GLY A 382 13.52 0.14 -8.37
C GLY A 382 12.26 0.03 -9.23
N LEU A 383 11.21 -0.68 -8.80
CA LEU A 383 9.95 -0.69 -9.55
C LEU A 383 9.23 0.65 -9.38
N VAL A 384 8.75 1.19 -10.49
CA VAL A 384 7.98 2.44 -10.51
C VAL A 384 6.51 2.10 -10.40
N LYS A 385 5.87 2.66 -9.37
CA LYS A 385 4.42 2.54 -9.19
C LYS A 385 3.69 3.66 -9.94
N MET A 386 2.50 3.33 -10.40
CA MET A 386 1.50 4.27 -10.86
C MET A 386 0.25 4.05 -9.99
N ASP A 387 -0.23 5.11 -9.36
CA ASP A 387 -1.43 5.04 -8.53
C ASP A 387 -2.67 5.29 -9.38
N ILE A 388 -3.47 4.22 -9.55
CA ILE A 388 -4.78 4.22 -10.18
C ILE A 388 -5.82 4.31 -9.07
N LEU A 389 -6.21 5.53 -8.72
CA LEU A 389 -7.07 5.81 -7.58
C LEU A 389 -8.55 5.75 -7.96
N ALA A 390 -9.37 5.43 -6.96
CA ALA A 390 -10.83 5.44 -7.06
C ALA A 390 -11.41 6.61 -6.27
N GLN A 391 -12.23 7.43 -6.93
CA GLN A 391 -12.87 8.60 -6.32
C GLN A 391 -14.38 8.56 -6.56
N GLY A 392 -15.15 8.56 -5.47
CA GLY A 392 -16.61 8.41 -5.52
C GLY A 392 -17.34 9.65 -6.07
N GLY A 393 -16.83 10.85 -5.78
CA GLY A 393 -17.38 12.12 -6.29
C GLY A 393 -17.37 12.23 -7.83
N LEU A 394 -16.40 11.65 -8.53
CA LEU A 394 -16.34 11.60 -9.99
C LEU A 394 -17.50 10.80 -10.55
N ALA A 395 -17.80 9.64 -9.95
CA ALA A 395 -18.97 8.84 -10.31
C ALA A 395 -20.26 9.63 -10.07
N VAL A 396 -20.39 10.29 -8.91
CA VAL A 396 -21.56 11.13 -8.59
C VAL A 396 -21.74 12.27 -9.59
N MET A 397 -20.67 12.98 -9.95
CA MET A 397 -20.72 14.08 -10.93
C MET A 397 -21.14 13.58 -12.31
N ARG A 398 -20.55 12.47 -12.77
CA ARG A 398 -20.90 11.82 -14.04
C ARG A 398 -22.38 11.43 -14.07
N ASP A 399 -22.85 10.72 -13.05
CA ASP A 399 -24.22 10.21 -12.98
C ASP A 399 -25.25 11.37 -12.89
N THR A 400 -24.88 12.44 -12.17
CA THR A 400 -25.68 13.67 -12.12
C THR A 400 -25.78 14.32 -13.50
N TRP A 401 -24.66 14.43 -14.22
CA TRP A 401 -24.65 15.01 -15.57
C TRP A 401 -25.48 14.18 -16.56
N GLN A 402 -25.35 12.86 -16.52
CA GLN A 402 -26.13 11.95 -17.36
C GLN A 402 -27.63 12.09 -17.08
N THR A 403 -28.02 12.08 -15.80
CA THR A 403 -29.42 12.26 -15.38
C THR A 403 -29.99 13.61 -15.86
N LEU A 404 -29.21 14.69 -15.76
CA LEU A 404 -29.63 16.01 -16.24
C LEU A 404 -29.76 16.05 -17.77
N ALA A 405 -28.84 15.42 -18.49
CA ALA A 405 -28.90 15.33 -19.95
C ALA A 405 -30.15 14.55 -20.41
N GLU A 406 -30.46 13.41 -19.77
CA GLU A 406 -31.66 12.63 -20.06
C GLU A 406 -32.94 13.43 -19.81
N ARG A 407 -33.03 14.15 -18.69
CA ARG A 407 -34.18 15.03 -18.40
C ARG A 407 -34.31 16.16 -19.41
N ALA A 408 -33.21 16.81 -19.77
CA ALA A 408 -33.22 17.87 -20.78
C ALA A 408 -33.66 17.36 -22.16
N MET A 409 -33.32 16.12 -22.52
CA MET A 409 -33.82 15.48 -23.75
C MET A 409 -35.31 15.14 -23.67
N THR A 410 -35.78 14.70 -22.49
CA THR A 410 -37.20 14.37 -22.24
C THR A 410 -38.08 15.62 -22.27
N GLU A 411 -37.61 16.74 -21.70
CA GLU A 411 -38.29 18.03 -21.73
C GLU A 411 -38.25 18.69 -23.11
N LYS A 412 -37.18 18.51 -23.89
CA LYS A 412 -37.13 18.96 -25.30
C LYS A 412 -38.09 18.17 -26.22
N GLY A 413 -38.47 16.95 -25.85
CA GLY A 413 -39.56 16.20 -26.48
C GLY A 413 -40.96 16.76 -26.19
N SER A 414 -41.09 17.68 -25.24
CA SER A 414 -42.34 18.30 -24.81
C SER A 414 -42.19 19.82 -24.72
N SER A 415 -42.01 20.48 -25.88
CA SER A 415 -42.16 21.93 -26.11
C SER A 415 -41.42 22.91 -25.16
N LYS A 416 -40.43 23.61 -25.76
CA LYS A 416 -39.87 24.93 -25.42
C LYS A 416 -39.06 25.01 -24.10
N PHE A 417 -37.73 24.97 -24.23
CA PHE A 417 -36.87 25.82 -23.42
C PHE A 417 -35.79 26.49 -24.28
N LYS A 418 -35.69 27.82 -24.12
CA LYS A 418 -34.71 28.68 -24.79
C LYS A 418 -33.32 28.42 -24.22
N ASP A 419 -32.37 28.49 -25.14
CA ASP A 419 -30.93 28.50 -24.95
C ASP A 419 -30.49 29.50 -23.85
N GLN A 420 -29.74 29.01 -22.86
CA GLN A 420 -28.96 29.83 -21.95
C GLN A 420 -27.59 29.18 -21.76
N SER A 421 -26.64 29.63 -22.58
CA SER A 421 -25.21 29.39 -22.39
C SER A 421 -24.70 30.31 -21.27
N SER A 422 -24.56 29.79 -20.06
CA SER A 422 -23.72 30.40 -19.02
C SER A 422 -23.31 29.32 -18.02
N ARG A 423 -22.07 28.83 -18.15
CA ARG A 423 -21.41 27.98 -17.15
C ARG A 423 -20.90 28.85 -16.00
N GLU A 424 -21.80 29.44 -15.22
CA GLU A 424 -21.50 30.00 -13.90
C GLU A 424 -22.67 29.68 -12.98
N ALA A 425 -22.51 28.64 -12.14
CA ALA A 425 -23.42 28.40 -11.04
C ALA A 425 -22.99 29.31 -9.87
N PRO A 426 -23.91 30.07 -9.24
CA PRO A 426 -23.58 30.80 -8.03
C PRO A 426 -23.44 29.79 -6.88
N MET A 427 -22.20 29.60 -6.40
CA MET A 427 -21.97 29.08 -5.06
C MET A 427 -22.29 30.19 -4.06
N ASP A 428 -23.55 30.28 -3.65
CA ASP A 428 -23.90 30.85 -2.34
C ASP A 428 -25.25 30.28 -1.88
N GLN A 429 -25.22 29.43 -0.86
CA GLN A 429 -25.98 29.56 0.40
C GLN A 429 -25.76 28.26 1.18
N GLY A 430 -24.99 28.38 2.26
CA GLY A 430 -24.53 27.24 3.05
C GLY A 430 -25.64 26.52 3.82
N GLU A 431 -25.90 25.27 3.44
CA GLU A 431 -26.47 24.26 4.32
C GLU A 431 -25.35 23.37 4.86
N GLY A 432 -24.50 23.94 5.72
CA GLY A 432 -23.33 23.25 6.27
C GLY A 432 -22.77 23.85 7.56
N ARG A 433 -23.51 24.71 8.27
CA ARG A 433 -23.10 25.20 9.59
C ARG A 433 -23.92 24.55 10.69
N ALA A 434 -23.35 23.48 11.27
CA ALA A 434 -23.71 23.05 12.62
C ALA A 434 -23.49 24.24 13.58
N LYS A 435 -24.53 24.59 14.34
CA LYS A 435 -24.52 25.65 15.34
C LYS A 435 -23.44 25.38 16.39
N VAL A 436 -22.36 26.15 16.36
CA VAL A 436 -21.46 26.32 17.51
C VAL A 436 -22.17 27.29 18.47
N LYS A 437 -22.52 26.81 19.67
CA LYS A 437 -22.98 27.67 20.77
C LYS A 437 -21.77 28.39 21.37
N ASP A 438 -21.81 29.71 21.36
CA ASP A 438 -20.87 30.59 22.07
C ASP A 438 -21.27 30.67 23.57
N PRO A 439 -20.36 30.41 24.53
CA PRO A 439 -20.62 30.54 25.96
C PRO A 439 -20.16 31.91 26.45
N SER A 440 -20.96 32.96 26.24
CA SER A 440 -20.75 34.23 26.95
C SER A 440 -22.07 34.97 27.15
N SER A 441 -22.73 34.73 28.28
CA SER A 441 -23.55 35.69 29.03
C SER A 441 -24.40 34.94 30.05
N ARG A 442 -23.94 34.92 31.31
CA ARG A 442 -24.82 35.07 32.47
C ARG A 442 -23.99 35.53 33.66
N GLU A 443 -24.35 36.73 34.08
CA GLU A 443 -23.80 37.51 35.18
C GLU A 443 -24.04 36.81 36.52
N ALA A 444 -23.09 36.99 37.42
CA ALA A 444 -23.24 36.80 38.86
C ALA A 444 -24.04 37.99 39.46
N PRO A 445 -24.62 37.86 40.66
CA PRO A 445 -23.83 37.72 41.90
C PRO A 445 -23.86 36.33 42.53
#